data_AF-A0A2V6BHW6-F1
#
_entry.id   AF-A0A2V6BHW6-F1
#
_cell.length_a   1.000
_cell.length_b   1.000
_cell.length_c   1.000
_cell.angle_alpha   90.00
_cell.angle_beta   90.00
_cell.angle_gamma   90.00
#
_symmetry.space_group_name_H-M   'P 1'
#
loop_
_entity.id
_entity.type
_entity.pdbx_description
1 polymer ?
#
loop_
_entity_poly.entity_id
_entity_poly.type
_entity_poly.pdbx_seq_one_letter_code
_entity_poly.pdbx_strand_id
1 'polypeptide(L)'
;MTRFRYRPERSHLGTIYRPVATVIVEHKKIVIELPLYIDSGADISMVPYRFGKALRLEQTSKDRVRRIRGIAGRSVPYLVKRLTFILGRSKISARVAWSMTEEVPLLLGRMDVFEKFRITFDERNRVVDFREYQ
;
A
#
# COMPACT_ATOMS: atom_id res chain seq x y z
N MET A 1 -10.99 14.14 -7.13
CA MET A 1 -11.58 12.99 -6.41
C MET A 1 -11.30 11.73 -7.21
N THR A 2 -10.81 10.69 -6.56
CA THR A 2 -10.59 9.36 -7.13
C THR A 2 -11.43 8.37 -6.34
N ARG A 3 -12.17 7.50 -7.02
CA ARG A 3 -13.07 6.51 -6.39
C ARG A 3 -12.62 5.09 -6.72
N PHE A 4 -12.56 4.24 -5.72
CA PHE A 4 -12.29 2.82 -5.87
C PHE A 4 -13.49 1.99 -5.42
N ARG A 5 -13.77 0.88 -6.12
CA ARG A 5 -14.77 -0.10 -5.70
C ARG A 5 -14.11 -1.16 -4.83
N TYR A 6 -14.85 -1.67 -3.86
CA TYR A 6 -14.38 -2.79 -3.07
C TYR A 6 -14.28 -4.03 -3.95
N ARG A 7 -13.30 -4.88 -3.67
CA ARG A 7 -13.08 -6.14 -4.38
C ARG A 7 -13.73 -7.30 -3.60
N PRO A 8 -14.60 -8.11 -4.22
CA PRO A 8 -15.11 -9.33 -3.58
C PRO A 8 -14.01 -10.38 -3.47
N GLU A 9 -13.85 -10.96 -2.30
CA GLU A 9 -12.87 -12.01 -2.02
C GLU A 9 -13.48 -13.10 -1.15
N ARG A 10 -13.18 -14.36 -1.47
CA ARG A 10 -13.62 -15.51 -0.66
C ARG A 10 -12.79 -15.60 0.62
N SER A 11 -13.47 -15.90 1.72
CA SER A 11 -12.87 -16.18 3.02
C SER A 11 -13.63 -17.32 3.71
N HIS A 12 -13.15 -17.78 4.86
CA HIS A 12 -13.85 -18.74 5.71
C HIS A 12 -15.22 -18.23 6.21
N LEU A 13 -15.46 -16.91 6.15
CA LEU A 13 -16.72 -16.26 6.53
C LEU A 13 -17.63 -15.97 5.32
N GLY A 14 -17.31 -16.53 4.14
CA GLY A 14 -17.98 -16.22 2.88
C GLY A 14 -17.29 -15.10 2.10
N THR A 15 -18.04 -14.45 1.20
CA THR A 15 -17.51 -13.38 0.35
C THR A 15 -17.45 -12.07 1.13
N ILE A 16 -16.23 -11.56 1.32
CA ILE A 16 -15.97 -10.26 1.94
C ILE A 16 -15.58 -9.27 0.85
N TYR A 17 -16.15 -8.07 0.91
CA TYR A 17 -15.79 -6.97 0.02
C TYR A 17 -14.68 -6.17 0.71
N ARG A 18 -13.49 -6.13 0.11
CA ARG A 18 -12.33 -5.44 0.69
C ARG A 18 -12.06 -4.10 0.00
N PRO A 19 -11.75 -3.03 0.76
CA PRO A 19 -11.35 -1.77 0.18
C PRO A 19 -9.96 -1.88 -0.46
N VAL A 20 -9.89 -1.75 -1.79
CA VAL A 20 -8.65 -1.88 -2.56
C VAL A 20 -8.48 -0.65 -3.44
N ALA A 21 -7.31 -0.04 -3.40
CA ALA A 21 -6.91 1.00 -4.33
C ALA A 21 -5.97 0.41 -5.38
N THR A 22 -6.28 0.64 -6.65
CA THR A 22 -5.31 0.45 -7.73
C THR A 22 -4.34 1.62 -7.71
N VAL A 23 -3.06 1.34 -7.43
CA VAL A 23 -1.99 2.33 -7.34
C VAL A 23 -0.97 2.06 -8.43
N ILE A 24 -0.70 3.06 -9.25
CA ILE A 24 0.46 3.02 -10.14
C ILE A 24 1.69 3.38 -9.30
N VAL A 25 2.67 2.50 -9.28
CA VAL A 25 3.91 2.63 -8.52
C VAL A 25 5.07 2.79 -9.48
N GLU A 26 5.74 3.93 -9.38
CA GLU A 26 6.91 4.24 -10.20
C GLU A 26 8.19 4.25 -9.36
N HIS A 27 9.24 3.68 -9.94
CA HIS A 27 10.61 3.84 -9.45
C HIS A 27 11.56 3.95 -10.64
N LYS A 28 12.27 5.08 -10.74
CA LYS A 28 13.10 5.43 -11.90
C LYS A 28 12.26 5.38 -13.19
N LYS A 29 12.55 4.43 -14.10
CA LYS A 29 11.83 4.23 -15.37
C LYS A 29 10.88 3.03 -15.35
N ILE A 30 10.70 2.40 -14.19
CA ILE A 30 9.84 1.22 -14.04
C ILE A 30 8.53 1.66 -13.43
N VAL A 31 7.44 1.20 -14.05
CA VAL A 31 6.06 1.48 -13.65
C VAL A 31 5.34 0.15 -13.54
N ILE A 32 4.71 -0.09 -12.40
CA ILE A 32 3.84 -1.25 -12.19
C ILE A 32 2.54 -0.81 -11.54
N GLU A 33 1.45 -1.51 -11.82
CA GLU A 33 0.16 -1.28 -11.21
C GLU A 33 -0.07 -2.33 -10.11
N LEU A 34 -0.42 -1.88 -8.89
CA LEU A 34 -0.61 -2.75 -7.73
C LEU A 34 -1.98 -2.52 -7.07
N PRO A 35 -2.73 -3.59 -6.75
CA PRO A 35 -3.95 -3.50 -5.97
C PRO A 35 -3.63 -3.55 -4.46
N LEU A 36 -3.52 -2.38 -3.82
CA LEU A 36 -3.19 -2.28 -2.40
C LEU A 36 -4.47 -2.25 -1.56
N TYR A 37 -4.52 -3.00 -0.46
CA TYR A 37 -5.57 -2.84 0.54
C TYR A 37 -5.44 -1.50 1.23
N ILE A 38 -6.54 -0.76 1.30
CA ILE A 38 -6.57 0.54 1.98
C ILE A 38 -6.73 0.24 3.47
N ASP A 39 -5.65 0.42 4.22
CA ASP A 39 -5.55 -0.12 5.58
C ASP A 39 -5.18 0.96 6.59
N SER A 40 -6.19 1.49 7.28
CA SER A 40 -6.01 2.34 8.45
C SER A 40 -5.55 1.54 9.69
N GLY A 41 -5.18 0.28 9.59
CA GLY A 41 -4.40 -0.42 10.61
C GLY A 41 -2.89 -0.24 10.43
N ALA A 42 -2.46 0.19 9.24
CA ALA A 42 -1.04 0.25 8.88
C ALA A 42 -0.47 1.67 8.94
N ASP A 43 0.63 1.84 9.67
CA ASP A 43 1.34 3.12 9.75
C ASP A 43 2.00 3.50 8.42
N ILE A 44 2.51 2.51 7.68
CA ILE A 44 3.25 2.68 6.43
C ILE A 44 2.72 1.72 5.36
N SER A 45 2.70 2.16 4.10
CA SER A 45 2.40 1.28 2.97
C SER A 45 3.45 0.17 2.86
N MET A 46 3.04 -1.03 2.47
CA MET A 46 3.91 -2.21 2.42
C MET A 46 3.77 -2.98 1.11
N VAL A 47 4.91 -3.42 0.58
CA VAL A 47 4.98 -4.30 -0.60
C VAL A 47 5.83 -5.54 -0.34
N PRO A 48 5.43 -6.72 -0.85
CA PRO A 48 6.24 -7.93 -0.84
C PRO A 48 7.61 -7.78 -1.53
N TYR A 49 8.52 -8.70 -1.21
CA TYR A 49 9.90 -8.66 -1.71
C TYR A 49 9.97 -8.61 -3.24
N ARG A 50 9.22 -9.46 -3.95
CA ARG A 50 9.19 -9.56 -5.42
C ARG A 50 8.82 -8.27 -6.12
N PHE A 51 7.93 -7.45 -5.55
CA PHE A 51 7.52 -6.19 -6.16
C PHE A 51 8.62 -5.13 -6.06
N GLY A 52 9.33 -5.07 -4.94
CA GLY A 52 10.51 -4.22 -4.86
C GLY A 52 11.62 -4.69 -5.81
N LYS A 53 11.79 -6.01 -6.01
CA LYS A 53 12.71 -6.53 -7.04
C LYS A 53 12.26 -6.16 -8.46
N ALA A 54 10.98 -6.27 -8.78
CA ALA A 54 10.42 -5.84 -10.06
C ALA A 54 10.67 -4.34 -10.31
N LEU A 55 10.58 -3.52 -9.26
CA LEU A 55 10.92 -2.08 -9.27
C LEU A 55 12.43 -1.79 -9.25
N ARG A 56 13.29 -2.82 -9.30
CA ARG A 56 14.76 -2.72 -9.16
C ARG A 56 15.18 -1.94 -7.91
N LEU A 57 14.50 -2.19 -6.80
CA LEU A 57 14.97 -1.79 -5.48
C LEU A 57 16.16 -2.67 -5.09
N GLU A 58 17.11 -2.03 -4.44
CA GLU A 58 18.35 -2.63 -3.98
C GLU A 58 18.55 -2.29 -2.50
N GLN A 59 19.15 -3.22 -1.77
CA GLN A 59 19.67 -2.94 -0.44
C GLN A 59 21.07 -2.36 -0.59
N THR A 60 21.31 -1.24 0.08
CA THR A 60 22.58 -0.51 0.11
C THR A 60 23.12 -0.52 1.53
N SER A 61 24.40 -0.16 1.71
CA SER A 61 25.04 -0.05 3.03
C SER A 61 24.39 1.00 3.95
N LYS A 62 23.61 1.94 3.40
CA LYS A 62 22.90 2.98 4.16
C LYS A 62 21.54 2.50 4.69
N ASP A 63 21.04 1.38 4.18
CA ASP A 63 19.75 0.86 4.58
C ASP A 63 19.82 0.17 5.94
N ARG A 64 18.83 0.44 6.79
CA ARG A 64 18.66 -0.25 8.07
C ARG A 64 17.48 -1.19 7.99
N VAL A 65 17.72 -2.48 8.23
CA VAL A 65 16.65 -3.46 8.39
C VAL A 65 15.84 -3.11 9.63
N ARG A 66 14.55 -2.92 9.43
CA ARG A 66 13.57 -2.67 10.49
C ARG A 66 12.63 -3.85 10.61
N ARG A 67 11.83 -3.88 11.68
CA ARG A 67 10.83 -4.92 11.93
C ARG A 67 9.50 -4.29 12.30
N ILE A 68 8.42 -4.80 11.71
CA ILE A 68 7.04 -4.45 12.05
C ILE A 68 6.31 -5.68 12.57
N ARG A 69 5.36 -5.49 13.49
CA ARG A 69 4.51 -6.56 14.03
C ARG A 69 3.05 -6.14 13.88
N GLY A 70 2.21 -7.07 13.41
CA GLY A 70 0.76 -6.93 13.41
C GLY A 70 0.11 -7.79 14.49
N ILE A 71 -1.22 -7.91 14.43
CA ILE A 71 -2.03 -8.67 15.40
C ILE A 71 -1.63 -10.15 15.46
N ALA A 72 -1.19 -10.74 14.35
CA ALA A 72 -0.73 -12.14 14.30
C ALA A 72 0.62 -12.38 15.01
N GLY A 73 1.24 -11.37 15.63
CA GLY A 73 2.48 -11.49 16.41
C GLY A 73 3.76 -11.72 15.60
N ARG A 74 3.65 -12.10 14.32
CA ARG A 74 4.79 -12.30 13.43
C ARG A 74 5.56 -11.00 13.19
N SER A 75 6.87 -11.07 13.37
CA SER A 75 7.78 -9.97 13.06
C SER A 75 8.22 -10.04 11.59
N VAL A 76 7.90 -9.00 10.82
CA VAL A 76 8.27 -8.89 9.40
C VAL A 76 9.47 -7.96 9.25
N PRO A 77 10.62 -8.44 8.73
CA PRO A 77 11.75 -7.57 8.39
C PRO A 77 11.49 -6.79 7.10
N TYR A 78 11.84 -5.51 7.08
CA TYR A 78 11.63 -4.64 5.92
C TYR A 78 12.70 -3.53 5.82
N LEU A 79 12.82 -2.97 4.62
CA LEU A 79 13.58 -1.75 4.32
C LEU A 79 12.61 -0.62 3.98
N VAL A 80 12.91 0.60 4.43
CA VAL A 80 12.15 1.78 3.99
C VAL A 80 12.72 2.28 2.67
N LYS A 81 11.89 2.32 1.63
CA LYS A 81 12.25 2.83 0.30
C LYS A 81 11.32 3.96 -0.09
N ARG A 82 11.79 4.87 -0.96
CA ARG A 82 10.95 5.92 -1.55
C ARG A 82 10.48 5.47 -2.93
N LEU A 83 9.18 5.49 -3.13
CA LEU A 83 8.51 5.16 -4.38
C LEU A 83 7.57 6.31 -4.73
N THR A 84 7.27 6.47 -6.01
CA THR A 84 6.24 7.41 -6.43
C THR A 84 4.93 6.67 -6.60
N PHE A 85 3.92 7.04 -5.82
CA PHE A 85 2.55 6.54 -5.96
C PHE A 85 1.75 7.52 -6.78
N ILE A 86 1.01 7.00 -7.76
CA ILE A 86 0.05 7.76 -8.55
C ILE A 86 -1.34 7.21 -8.24
N LEU A 87 -2.20 8.08 -7.71
CA LEU A 87 -3.56 7.81 -7.28
C LEU A 87 -4.51 8.78 -7.98
N GLY A 88 -5.07 8.35 -9.11
CA GLY A 88 -5.80 9.25 -10.02
C GLY A 88 -4.88 10.32 -10.60
N ARG A 89 -5.04 11.58 -10.18
CA ARG A 89 -4.22 12.71 -10.65
C ARG A 89 -3.07 13.09 -9.69
N SER A 90 -3.08 12.56 -8.47
CA SER A 90 -2.10 12.91 -7.45
C SER A 90 -0.85 12.06 -7.61
N LYS A 91 0.32 12.70 -7.53
CA LYS A 91 1.64 12.05 -7.54
C LYS A 91 2.31 12.27 -6.19
N ILE A 92 2.61 11.19 -5.47
CA ILE A 92 3.04 11.22 -4.07
C ILE A 92 4.39 10.53 -3.94
N SER A 93 5.39 11.20 -3.37
CA SER A 93 6.64 10.56 -2.97
C SER A 93 6.45 9.85 -1.63
N ALA A 94 6.13 8.57 -1.67
CA ALA A 94 5.77 7.77 -0.51
C ALA A 94 6.95 6.96 0.02
N ARG A 95 7.11 6.92 1.34
CA ARG A 95 7.91 5.92 2.04
C ARG A 95 7.12 4.63 2.10
N VAL A 96 7.75 3.54 1.67
CA VAL A 96 7.14 2.22 1.58
C VAL A 96 8.03 1.22 2.28
N ALA A 97 7.41 0.38 3.11
CA ALA A 97 8.05 -0.81 3.67
C ALA A 97 8.18 -1.86 2.55
N TRP A 98 9.39 -1.99 2.02
CA TRP A 98 9.73 -3.11 1.15
C TRP A 98 10.11 -4.30 2.03
N SER A 99 9.21 -5.28 2.09
CA SER A 99 9.39 -6.49 2.88
C SER A 99 10.57 -7.31 2.37
N MET A 100 11.29 -7.96 3.29
CA MET A 100 12.28 -8.98 2.96
C MET A 100 11.68 -10.39 2.87
N THR A 101 10.35 -10.51 2.93
CA THR A 101 9.59 -11.76 2.77
C THR A 101 8.41 -11.56 1.81
N GLU A 102 7.90 -12.66 1.24
CA GLU A 102 6.72 -12.63 0.35
C GLU A 102 5.39 -12.66 1.10
N GLU A 103 5.38 -13.23 2.30
CA GLU A 103 4.17 -13.50 3.09
C GLU A 103 3.68 -12.24 3.83
N VAL A 104 3.43 -11.19 3.06
CA VAL A 104 2.88 -9.93 3.53
C VAL A 104 1.81 -9.43 2.55
N PRO A 105 0.76 -8.77 3.02
CA PRO A 105 -0.20 -8.14 2.14
C PRO A 105 0.40 -6.90 1.45
N LEU A 106 -0.16 -6.56 0.28
CA LEU A 106 0.00 -5.24 -0.33
C LEU A 106 -0.88 -4.25 0.44
N LEU A 107 -0.28 -3.30 1.15
CA LEU A 107 -0.99 -2.34 2.00
C LEU A 107 -0.73 -0.90 1.55
N LEU A 108 -1.79 -0.10 1.52
CA LEU A 108 -1.77 1.35 1.45
C LEU A 108 -2.03 1.88 2.86
N GLY A 109 -0.95 2.22 3.57
CA GLY A 109 -0.98 2.70 4.95
C GLY A 109 -1.01 4.23 5.05
N ARG A 110 -1.03 4.74 6.29
CA ARG A 110 -1.23 6.17 6.57
C ARG A 110 -0.15 7.10 6.03
N MET A 111 1.10 6.79 6.34
CA MET A 111 2.24 7.68 6.10
C MET A 111 2.33 8.10 4.64
N ASP A 112 2.54 9.40 4.42
CA ASP A 112 2.66 10.09 3.12
C ASP A 112 1.40 10.06 2.22
N VAL A 113 0.48 9.12 2.41
CA VAL A 113 -0.74 8.97 1.59
C VAL A 113 -1.94 9.57 2.30
N PHE A 114 -2.34 9.07 3.47
CA PHE A 114 -3.61 9.45 4.11
C PHE A 114 -3.61 10.92 4.52
N GLU A 115 -2.45 11.49 4.86
CA GLU A 115 -2.30 12.93 5.15
C GLU A 115 -2.60 13.83 3.95
N LYS A 116 -2.62 13.29 2.71
CA LYS A 116 -2.92 14.03 1.49
C LYS A 116 -4.39 14.01 1.11
N PHE A 117 -5.17 13.10 1.69
CA PHE A 117 -6.56 12.90 1.30
C PHE A 117 -7.50 12.80 2.49
N ARG A 118 -8.69 13.39 2.34
CA ARG A 118 -9.88 12.87 3.01
C ARG A 118 -10.26 11.55 2.33
N ILE A 119 -10.15 10.46 3.08
CA ILE A 119 -10.51 9.10 2.64
C ILE A 119 -11.83 8.70 3.30
N THR A 120 -12.86 8.41 2.50
CA THR A 120 -14.18 8.01 3.00
C THR A 120 -14.52 6.61 2.52
N PHE A 121 -14.80 5.71 3.47
CA PHE A 121 -15.28 4.35 3.22
C PHE A 121 -16.81 4.35 3.26
N ASP A 122 -17.44 4.02 2.15
CA ASP A 122 -18.89 3.82 2.06
C ASP A 122 -19.16 2.34 1.91
N GLU A 123 -19.31 1.66 3.05
CA GLU A 123 -19.53 0.21 3.14
C GLU A 123 -20.82 -0.23 2.45
N ARG A 124 -21.88 0.60 2.53
CA ARG A 124 -23.18 0.29 1.93
C ARG A 124 -23.07 0.26 0.41
N ASN A 125 -22.40 1.25 -0.17
CA ASN A 125 -22.19 1.35 -1.62
C ASN A 125 -20.91 0.65 -2.10
N ARG A 126 -20.10 0.12 -1.17
CA ARG A 126 -18.87 -0.63 -1.43
C ARG A 126 -17.84 0.18 -2.23
N VAL A 127 -17.63 1.43 -1.84
CA VAL A 127 -16.68 2.34 -2.49
C VAL A 127 -15.82 3.07 -1.46
N VAL A 128 -14.58 3.40 -1.86
CA VAL A 128 -13.73 4.33 -1.13
C VAL A 128 -13.44 5.55 -1.99
N ASP A 129 -13.69 6.73 -1.44
CA ASP A 129 -13.39 8.02 -2.09
C ASP A 129 -12.12 8.63 -1.50
N PHE A 130 -11.20 9.03 -2.38
CA PHE A 130 -10.02 9.82 -2.06
C PHE A 130 -10.23 11.24 -2.59
N ARG A 131 -10.26 12.22 -1.68
CA ARG A 131 -10.36 13.65 -2.01
C ARG A 131 -9.15 14.37 -1.45
N GLU A 132 -8.34 14.96 -2.31
CA GLU A 132 -7.17 15.72 -1.88
C GLU A 132 -7.59 16.86 -0.94
N TYR A 133 -6.80 17.09 0.10
CA TYR A 133 -6.92 18.33 0.87
C TYR A 133 -6.48 19.50 -0.02
N GLN A 134 -7.24 20.60 0.04
CA GLN A 134 -6.88 21.86 -0.59
C GLN A 134 -5.80 22.57 0.21
#